data_AF-A0A1N7BEM9-F1
#
_entry.id   AF-A0A1N7BEM9-F1
#
_cell.length_a   1.000
_cell.length_b   1.000
_cell.length_c   1.000
_cell.angle_alpha   90.00
_cell.angle_beta   90.00
_cell.angle_gamma   90.00
#
_symmetry.space_group_name_H-M   'P 1'
#
loop_
_entity.id
_entity.type
_entity.pdbx_description
1 polymer ?
#
loop_
_entity_poly.entity_id
_entity_poly.type
_entity_poly.pdbx_seq_one_letter_code
_entity_poly.pdbx_strand_id
1 'polypeptide(L)'
;MDVQIVHEIFFMASLIFFGGMVGGAIAQKFELPDVVLYLLVGILLGPYGMNVLNVANGSLTVKLILTVGTSFILYLGGREVKIRVIKRVWVTIFLLSTIGVLISTFIVGYTSHLLLGIPFSIALLLGAIISPTDPATLVPIFKQYKIKKKVAQTVSSESAFNDAVGSVLFFTFLSVITSGHLSLEHSFVLFLKDTSFGIGIGLLIGIFGTVLISQSDYGFLKNFSPIMSIFVAITSYLVAESLGGSGFMASFVSGMVCGNKVYPELFIATTK
;
A
#
# COMPACT_ATOMS: atom_id res chain seq x y z
N MET A 1 7.17 29.37 16.89
CA MET A 1 6.26 28.21 17.08
C MET A 1 6.55 27.15 16.01
N ASP A 2 6.67 27.52 14.74
CA ASP A 2 6.89 26.55 13.64
C ASP A 2 8.24 25.82 13.69
N VAL A 3 9.33 26.49 14.05
CA VAL A 3 10.68 25.86 14.09
C VAL A 3 10.77 24.75 15.14
N GLN A 4 10.08 24.89 16.27
CA GLN A 4 10.09 23.91 17.34
C GLN A 4 9.36 22.62 16.95
N ILE A 5 8.22 22.76 16.25
CA ILE A 5 7.48 21.62 15.67
C ILE A 5 8.36 20.88 14.65
N VAL A 6 9.09 21.63 13.80
CA VAL A 6 10.01 21.04 12.82
C VAL A 6 11.12 20.23 13.50
N HIS A 7 11.73 20.75 14.57
CA HIS A 7 12.75 20.01 15.33
C HIS A 7 12.19 18.75 16.00
N GLU A 8 10.99 18.81 16.56
CA GLU A 8 10.33 17.63 17.13
C GLU A 8 10.07 16.56 16.06
N ILE A 9 9.58 16.96 14.88
CA ILE A 9 9.37 16.05 13.76
C ILE A 9 10.69 15.40 13.33
N PHE A 10 11.77 16.17 13.18
CA PHE A 10 13.08 15.61 12.79
C PHE A 10 13.65 14.69 13.85
N PHE A 11 13.51 15.03 15.13
CA PHE A 11 13.94 14.19 16.23
C PHE A 11 13.18 12.86 16.22
N MET A 12 11.85 12.90 16.13
CA MET A 12 11.02 11.71 16.04
C MET A 12 11.35 10.86 14.81
N ALA A 13 11.47 11.48 13.63
CA ALA A 13 11.82 10.78 12.40
C ALA A 13 13.17 10.07 12.54
N SER A 14 14.18 10.75 13.08
CA SER A 14 15.50 10.16 13.33
C SER A 14 15.43 8.95 14.25
N LEU A 15 14.64 9.06 15.32
CA LEU A 15 14.48 7.99 16.31
C LEU A 15 13.71 6.79 15.73
N ILE A 16 12.67 7.04 14.93
CA ILE A 16 11.90 6.02 14.22
C ILE A 16 12.77 5.31 13.17
N PHE A 17 13.51 6.06 12.34
CA PHE A 17 14.40 5.47 11.34
C PHE A 17 15.53 4.68 11.99
N PHE A 18 16.18 5.22 13.02
CA PHE A 18 17.24 4.53 13.74
C PHE A 18 16.73 3.26 14.43
N GLY A 19 15.62 3.37 15.18
CA GLY A 19 14.98 2.24 15.83
C GLY A 19 14.56 1.16 14.82
N GLY A 20 13.98 1.57 13.69
CA GLY A 20 13.63 0.67 12.59
C GLY A 20 14.84 -0.02 11.98
N MET A 21 15.93 0.69 11.69
CA MET A 21 17.17 0.10 11.17
C MET A 21 17.77 -0.92 12.14
N VAL A 22 17.84 -0.59 13.43
CA VAL A 22 18.34 -1.50 14.47
C VAL A 22 17.42 -2.71 14.59
N GLY A 23 16.10 -2.50 14.65
CA GLY A 23 15.11 -3.57 14.71
C GLY A 23 15.19 -4.51 13.50
N GLY A 24 15.34 -3.97 12.29
CA GLY A 24 15.51 -4.74 11.06
C GLY A 24 16.84 -5.51 11.01
N ALA A 25 17.94 -4.91 11.47
CA ALA A 25 19.22 -5.60 11.56
C ALA A 25 19.18 -6.78 12.55
N ILE A 26 18.47 -6.60 13.68
CA ILE A 26 18.21 -7.68 14.64
C ILE A 26 17.32 -8.75 14.03
N ALA A 27 16.23 -8.37 13.37
CA ALA A 27 15.31 -9.29 12.71
C ALA A 27 16.05 -10.19 11.70
N GLN A 28 16.90 -9.59 10.86
CA GLN A 28 17.73 -10.33 9.90
C GLN A 28 18.72 -11.27 10.58
N LYS A 29 19.36 -10.84 11.68
CA LYS A 29 20.31 -11.68 12.44
C LYS A 29 19.65 -12.92 13.05
N PHE A 30 18.38 -12.82 13.44
CA PHE A 30 17.63 -13.91 14.08
C PHE A 30 16.60 -14.58 13.16
N GLU A 31 16.60 -14.25 11.86
CA GLU A 31 15.65 -14.77 10.85
C GLU A 31 14.17 -14.59 11.24
N LEU A 32 13.86 -13.51 11.95
CA LEU A 32 12.50 -13.17 12.37
C LEU A 32 11.82 -12.26 11.33
N PRO A 33 10.49 -12.28 11.20
CA PRO A 33 9.77 -11.32 10.38
C PRO A 33 9.98 -9.88 10.90
N ASP A 34 10.48 -8.99 10.03
CA ASP A 34 10.85 -7.61 10.39
C ASP A 34 9.72 -6.83 11.09
N VAL A 35 8.48 -7.04 10.67
CA VAL A 35 7.29 -6.35 11.21
C VAL A 35 7.11 -6.59 12.71
N VAL A 36 7.45 -7.78 13.21
CA VAL A 36 7.37 -8.09 14.64
C VAL A 36 8.33 -7.20 15.43
N LEU A 37 9.55 -7.03 14.93
CA LEU A 37 10.57 -6.19 15.58
C LEU A 37 10.21 -4.71 15.45
N TYR A 38 9.68 -4.26 14.31
CA TYR A 38 9.20 -2.88 14.15
C TYR A 38 8.08 -2.55 15.14
N LEU A 39 7.14 -3.48 15.36
CA LEU A 39 6.07 -3.32 16.35
C LEU A 39 6.64 -3.23 17.76
N LEU A 40 7.55 -4.13 18.13
CA LEU A 40 8.17 -4.14 19.46
C LEU A 40 8.97 -2.85 19.71
N VAL A 41 9.76 -2.40 18.73
CA VAL A 41 10.47 -1.12 18.81
C VAL A 41 9.48 0.04 18.97
N GLY A 42 8.38 0.05 18.22
CA GLY A 42 7.33 1.06 18.35
C GLY A 42 6.68 1.08 19.75
N ILE A 43 6.36 -0.08 20.32
CA ILE A 43 5.82 -0.21 21.67
C ILE A 43 6.83 0.27 22.72
N LEU A 44 8.10 -0.13 22.58
CA LEU A 44 9.19 0.24 23.48
C LEU A 44 9.49 1.74 23.45
N LEU A 45 9.47 2.37 22.28
CA LEU A 45 9.74 3.81 22.16
C LEU A 45 8.50 4.67 22.46
N GLY A 46 7.32 4.10 22.27
CA GLY A 46 6.03 4.75 22.50
C GLY A 46 5.63 4.88 23.97
N PRO A 47 4.40 5.34 24.25
CA PRO A 47 3.94 5.67 25.60
C PRO A 47 3.94 4.50 26.59
N TYR A 48 3.78 3.27 26.09
CA TYR A 48 3.74 2.05 26.91
C TYR A 48 5.13 1.51 27.28
N GLY A 49 6.20 2.04 26.69
CA GLY A 49 7.58 1.68 27.01
C GLY A 49 8.31 2.83 27.67
N MET A 50 9.22 3.45 26.93
CA MET A 50 10.09 4.54 27.37
C MET A 50 9.42 5.92 27.24
N ASN A 51 8.26 6.00 26.57
CA ASN A 51 7.50 7.24 26.35
C ASN A 51 8.33 8.37 25.71
N VAL A 52 9.27 8.00 24.83
CA VAL A 52 10.12 8.95 24.08
C VAL A 52 9.38 9.48 22.86
N LEU A 53 8.53 8.64 22.26
CA LEU A 53 7.65 8.98 21.14
C LEU A 53 6.21 9.10 21.62
N ASN A 54 5.84 10.28 22.11
CA ASN A 54 4.45 10.58 22.41
C ASN A 54 3.83 11.37 21.24
N VAL A 55 3.22 10.62 20.33
CA VAL A 55 2.63 11.18 19.11
C VAL A 55 1.13 11.23 19.28
N ALA A 56 0.58 12.44 19.33
CA ALA A 56 -0.86 12.60 19.37
C ALA A 56 -1.52 11.94 18.13
N ASN A 57 -2.62 11.23 18.36
CA ASN A 57 -3.42 10.65 17.29
C ASN A 57 -3.86 11.75 16.32
N GLY A 58 -3.61 11.54 15.03
CA GLY A 58 -3.94 12.52 13.99
C GLY A 58 -2.99 13.71 13.86
N SER A 59 -1.84 13.70 14.55
CA SER A 59 -0.79 14.71 14.35
C SER A 59 -0.31 14.77 12.90
N LEU A 60 0.24 15.92 12.50
CA LEU A 60 0.81 16.10 11.16
C LEU A 60 1.86 15.04 10.85
N THR A 61 2.68 14.65 11.82
CA THR A 61 3.71 13.63 11.69
C THR A 61 3.13 12.27 11.30
N VAL A 62 2.08 11.82 11.98
CA VAL A 62 1.41 10.55 11.66
C VAL A 62 0.82 10.60 10.26
N LYS A 63 0.15 11.69 9.92
CA LYS A 63 -0.44 11.87 8.58
C LYS A 63 0.63 11.81 7.49
N LEU A 64 1.75 12.51 7.68
CA LEU A 64 2.87 12.49 6.71
C LEU A 64 3.47 11.10 6.55
N ILE A 65 3.74 10.40 7.66
CA ILE A 65 4.29 9.04 7.62
C ILE A 65 3.32 8.09 6.91
N LEU A 66 2.04 8.12 7.26
CA LEU A 66 1.03 7.26 6.65
C LEU A 66 0.87 7.57 5.17
N THR A 67 0.72 8.83 4.78
CA THR A 67 0.51 9.20 3.38
C THR A 67 1.73 8.90 2.53
N VAL A 68 2.91 9.42 2.89
CA VAL A 68 4.13 9.26 2.08
C VAL A 68 4.62 7.81 2.13
N GLY A 69 4.64 7.20 3.31
CA GLY A 69 5.08 5.82 3.51
C GLY A 69 4.21 4.83 2.76
N THR A 70 2.88 4.93 2.88
CA THR A 70 1.95 4.01 2.20
C THR A 70 2.01 4.18 0.69
N SER A 71 2.08 5.42 0.19
CA SER A 71 2.25 5.68 -1.26
C SER A 71 3.50 4.99 -1.80
N PHE A 72 4.60 5.03 -1.04
CA PHE A 72 5.85 4.37 -1.39
C PHE A 72 5.78 2.85 -1.36
N ILE A 73 5.22 2.30 -0.29
CA ILE A 73 5.05 0.86 -0.11
C ILE A 73 4.20 0.30 -1.26
N LEU A 74 3.10 0.96 -1.60
CA LEU A 74 2.23 0.58 -2.70
C LEU A 74 2.92 0.70 -4.05
N TYR A 75 3.68 1.77 -4.29
CA TYR A 75 4.49 1.90 -5.50
C TYR A 75 5.51 0.75 -5.65
N LEU A 76 6.24 0.42 -4.59
CA LEU A 76 7.19 -0.69 -4.58
C LEU A 76 6.49 -2.04 -4.78
N GLY A 77 5.34 -2.25 -4.12
CA GLY A 77 4.50 -3.43 -4.31
C GLY A 77 4.04 -3.58 -5.75
N GLY A 78 3.58 -2.49 -6.38
CA GLY A 78 3.23 -2.44 -7.80
C GLY A 78 4.39 -2.85 -8.70
N ARG A 79 5.62 -2.41 -8.41
CA ARG A 79 6.80 -2.75 -9.23
C ARG A 79 7.13 -4.26 -9.23
N GLU A 80 6.80 -4.98 -8.17
CA GLU A 80 7.04 -6.42 -8.05
C GLU A 80 5.99 -7.28 -8.80
N VAL A 81 4.84 -6.68 -9.13
CA VAL A 81 3.76 -7.34 -9.86
C VAL A 81 4.19 -7.62 -11.30
N LYS A 82 3.96 -8.85 -11.79
CA LYS A 82 4.21 -9.20 -13.20
C LYS A 82 2.89 -9.38 -13.94
N ILE A 83 2.54 -8.44 -14.82
CA ILE A 83 1.25 -8.41 -15.55
C ILE A 83 1.04 -9.71 -16.36
N ARG A 84 2.10 -10.27 -16.97
CA ARG A 84 2.03 -11.54 -17.72
C ARG A 84 1.62 -12.73 -16.86
N VAL A 85 1.87 -12.67 -15.56
CA VAL A 85 1.50 -13.72 -14.61
C VAL A 85 0.07 -13.50 -14.13
N ILE A 86 -0.32 -12.26 -13.80
CA ILE A 86 -1.72 -11.90 -13.48
C ILE A 86 -2.66 -12.42 -14.56
N LYS A 87 -2.38 -12.18 -15.85
CA LYS A 87 -3.22 -12.65 -16.96
C LYS A 87 -3.48 -14.17 -16.95
N ARG A 88 -2.60 -14.97 -16.35
CA ARG A 88 -2.76 -16.43 -16.25
C ARG A 88 -3.54 -16.90 -15.02
N VAL A 89 -3.66 -16.06 -14.00
CA VAL A 89 -4.31 -16.39 -12.72
C VAL A 89 -5.43 -15.41 -12.33
N TRP A 90 -5.88 -14.58 -13.28
CA TRP A 90 -6.80 -13.47 -13.01
C TRP A 90 -8.12 -13.93 -12.38
N VAL A 91 -8.65 -15.09 -12.78
CA VAL A 91 -9.87 -15.67 -12.19
C VAL A 91 -9.66 -15.97 -10.71
N THR A 92 -8.52 -16.59 -10.36
CA THR A 92 -8.18 -16.90 -8.97
C THR A 92 -7.99 -15.63 -8.15
N ILE A 93 -7.26 -14.64 -8.69
CA ILE A 93 -7.08 -13.34 -8.04
C ILE A 93 -8.43 -12.67 -7.81
N PHE A 94 -9.28 -12.62 -8.83
CA PHE A 94 -10.59 -11.98 -8.74
C PHE A 94 -11.47 -12.63 -7.67
N LEU A 95 -11.59 -13.97 -7.67
CA LEU A 95 -12.40 -14.69 -6.70
C LEU A 95 -11.89 -14.51 -5.26
N LEU A 96 -10.58 -14.62 -5.04
CA LEU A 96 -9.99 -14.43 -3.71
C LEU A 96 -10.16 -13.00 -3.21
N SER A 97 -9.87 -12.02 -4.07
CA SER A 97 -9.86 -10.61 -3.69
C SER A 97 -11.26 -10.01 -3.54
N THR A 98 -12.30 -10.65 -4.10
CA THR A 98 -13.69 -10.16 -4.01
C THR A 98 -14.50 -11.04 -3.06
N ILE A 99 -14.86 -12.24 -3.50
CA ILE A 99 -15.70 -13.19 -2.75
C ILE A 99 -14.99 -13.62 -1.47
N GLY A 100 -13.68 -13.92 -1.55
CA GLY A 100 -12.88 -14.27 -0.38
C GLY A 100 -12.88 -13.17 0.68
N VAL A 101 -12.62 -11.92 0.28
CA VAL A 101 -12.63 -10.76 1.20
C VAL A 101 -14.01 -10.52 1.80
N LEU A 102 -15.07 -10.62 1.01
CA LEU A 102 -16.44 -10.50 1.51
C LEU A 102 -16.74 -11.55 2.58
N ILE A 103 -16.46 -12.82 2.28
CA ILE A 103 -16.66 -13.93 3.22
C ILE A 103 -15.84 -13.70 4.49
N SER A 104 -14.54 -13.37 4.36
CA SER A 104 -13.67 -13.07 5.50
C SER A 104 -14.22 -11.92 6.34
N THR A 105 -14.69 -10.85 5.71
CA THR A 105 -15.25 -9.67 6.39
C THR A 105 -16.48 -10.04 7.21
N PHE A 106 -17.39 -10.83 6.64
CA PHE A 106 -18.57 -11.31 7.35
C PHE A 106 -18.22 -12.27 8.49
N ILE A 107 -17.29 -13.21 8.28
CA ILE A 107 -16.87 -14.16 9.33
C ILE A 107 -16.21 -13.41 10.48
N VAL A 108 -15.24 -12.54 10.20
CA VAL A 108 -14.53 -11.76 11.22
C VAL A 108 -15.51 -10.82 11.92
N GLY A 109 -16.37 -10.12 11.18
CA GLY A 109 -17.34 -9.20 11.76
C GLY A 109 -18.38 -9.90 12.62
N TYR A 110 -18.97 -11.01 12.14
CA TYR A 110 -19.93 -11.79 12.91
C TYR A 110 -19.30 -12.37 14.18
N THR A 111 -18.09 -12.94 14.08
CA THR A 111 -17.38 -13.48 15.23
C THR A 111 -17.03 -12.38 16.25
N SER A 112 -16.61 -11.21 15.77
CA SER A 112 -16.29 -10.05 16.63
C SER A 112 -17.53 -9.51 17.33
N HIS A 113 -18.68 -9.48 16.66
CA HIS A 113 -19.96 -9.11 17.27
C HIS A 113 -20.32 -10.03 18.44
N LEU A 114 -20.19 -11.34 18.23
CA LEU A 114 -20.50 -12.34 19.27
C LEU A 114 -19.53 -12.30 20.45
N LEU A 115 -18.22 -12.21 20.17
CA LEU A 115 -17.19 -12.31 21.21
C LEU A 115 -16.97 -11.01 21.98
N LEU A 116 -17.06 -9.86 21.30
CA LEU A 116 -16.76 -8.55 21.90
C LEU A 116 -18.03 -7.77 22.29
N GLY A 117 -19.22 -8.24 21.90
CA GLY A 117 -20.49 -7.57 22.18
C GLY A 117 -20.65 -6.21 21.50
N ILE A 118 -19.83 -5.89 20.50
CA ILE A 118 -19.88 -4.62 19.76
C ILE A 118 -21.02 -4.61 18.74
N PRO A 119 -21.62 -3.45 18.39
CA PRO A 119 -22.66 -3.38 17.36
C PRO A 119 -22.25 -4.03 16.04
N PHE A 120 -23.17 -4.75 15.38
CA PHE A 120 -22.86 -5.53 14.18
C PHE A 120 -22.26 -4.69 13.04
N SER A 121 -22.71 -3.44 12.87
CA SER A 121 -22.14 -2.51 11.89
C SER A 121 -20.67 -2.17 12.17
N ILE A 122 -20.32 -1.93 13.45
CA ILE A 122 -18.93 -1.70 13.89
C ILE A 122 -18.11 -2.98 13.73
N ALA A 123 -18.70 -4.13 13.98
CA ALA A 123 -18.04 -5.42 13.80
C ALA A 123 -17.73 -5.70 12.32
N LEU A 124 -18.65 -5.40 11.41
CA LEU A 124 -18.40 -5.47 9.96
C LEU A 124 -17.34 -4.48 9.49
N LEU A 125 -17.33 -3.26 10.06
CA LEU A 125 -16.25 -2.29 9.81
C LEU A 125 -14.89 -2.85 10.23
N LEU A 126 -14.81 -3.49 11.41
CA LEU A 126 -13.61 -4.18 11.88
C LEU A 126 -13.22 -5.32 10.94
N GLY A 127 -14.18 -6.12 10.49
CA GLY A 127 -13.96 -7.17 9.49
C GLY A 127 -13.37 -6.63 8.19
N ALA A 128 -13.85 -5.48 7.71
CA ALA A 128 -13.35 -4.84 6.49
C ALA A 128 -11.92 -4.31 6.64
N ILE A 129 -11.51 -3.89 7.86
CA ILE A 129 -10.13 -3.48 8.16
C ILE A 129 -9.18 -4.68 8.20
N ILE A 130 -9.63 -5.81 8.76
CA ILE A 130 -8.78 -6.99 9.03
C ILE A 130 -8.69 -7.94 7.83
N SER A 131 -9.69 -7.97 6.97
CA SER A 131 -9.77 -8.96 5.88
C SER A 131 -8.74 -8.79 4.76
N PRO A 132 -8.32 -7.58 4.35
CA PRO A 132 -7.20 -7.39 3.43
C PRO A 132 -5.90 -7.97 3.99
N THR A 133 -5.05 -8.48 3.11
CA THR A 133 -3.82 -9.18 3.52
C THR A 133 -2.60 -8.48 2.92
N ASP A 134 -1.49 -8.48 3.68
CA ASP A 134 -0.22 -7.88 3.23
C ASP A 134 0.89 -8.96 3.06
N PRO A 135 1.39 -9.18 1.83
CA PRO A 135 2.39 -10.16 1.49
C PRO A 135 3.79 -9.64 1.79
N ALA A 136 3.98 -8.37 2.13
CA ALA A 136 5.29 -7.77 2.42
C ALA A 136 6.03 -8.54 3.52
N THR A 137 5.30 -9.11 4.48
CA THR A 137 5.86 -9.99 5.52
C THR A 137 6.36 -11.34 4.99
N LEU A 138 5.77 -11.84 3.89
CA LEU A 138 6.10 -13.13 3.29
C LEU A 138 7.11 -13.01 2.14
N VAL A 139 7.23 -11.84 1.49
CA VAL A 139 8.15 -11.61 0.37
C VAL A 139 9.62 -11.93 0.73
N PRO A 140 10.15 -11.53 1.91
CA PRO A 140 11.50 -11.93 2.33
C PRO A 140 11.65 -13.46 2.42
N ILE A 141 10.64 -14.15 2.95
CA ILE A 141 10.62 -15.62 3.06
C ILE A 141 10.61 -16.25 1.66
N PHE A 142 9.85 -15.69 0.70
CA PHE A 142 9.85 -16.16 -0.69
C PHE A 142 11.20 -16.00 -1.40
N LYS A 143 12.06 -15.08 -0.92
CA LYS A 143 13.44 -14.92 -1.43
C LYS A 143 14.41 -15.92 -0.78
N GLN A 144 14.18 -16.29 0.48
CA GLN A 144 15.00 -17.27 1.20
C GLN A 144 14.70 -18.73 0.79
N TYR A 145 13.45 -19.03 0.44
CA TYR A 145 12.99 -20.38 0.12
C TYR A 145 12.57 -20.52 -1.35
N LYS A 146 12.76 -21.71 -1.94
CA LYS A 146 12.35 -22.01 -3.33
C LYS A 146 10.82 -22.16 -3.44
N ILE A 147 10.11 -21.03 -3.48
CA ILE A 147 8.66 -21.00 -3.70
C ILE A 147 8.34 -20.98 -5.21
N LYS A 148 7.28 -21.68 -5.62
CA LYS A 148 6.79 -21.64 -7.00
C LYS A 148 6.42 -20.20 -7.37
N LYS A 149 7.00 -19.66 -8.45
CA LYS A 149 6.71 -18.30 -8.94
C LYS A 149 5.22 -17.99 -9.06
N LYS A 150 4.40 -18.99 -9.44
CA LYS A 150 2.94 -18.86 -9.51
C LYS A 150 2.33 -18.51 -8.15
N VAL A 151 2.76 -19.17 -7.06
CA VAL A 151 2.22 -18.94 -5.71
C VAL A 151 2.61 -17.56 -5.21
N ALA A 152 3.90 -17.22 -5.22
CA ALA A 152 4.38 -15.92 -4.76
C ALA A 152 3.67 -14.76 -5.50
N GLN A 153 3.55 -14.86 -6.82
CA GLN A 153 2.87 -13.83 -7.62
C GLN A 153 1.36 -13.80 -7.42
N THR A 154 0.72 -14.96 -7.19
CA THR A 154 -0.71 -15.01 -6.87
C THR A 154 -0.97 -14.30 -5.55
N VAL A 155 -0.19 -14.61 -4.50
CA VAL A 155 -0.30 -13.98 -3.18
C VAL A 155 0.00 -12.48 -3.25
N SER A 156 1.08 -12.08 -3.93
CA SER A 156 1.40 -10.64 -4.08
C SER A 156 0.34 -9.86 -4.85
N SER A 157 -0.27 -10.48 -5.87
CA SER A 157 -1.31 -9.81 -6.66
C SER A 157 -2.64 -9.83 -5.93
N GLU A 158 -3.00 -10.91 -5.25
CA GLU A 158 -4.24 -11.03 -4.48
C GLU A 158 -4.33 -9.96 -3.39
N SER A 159 -3.25 -9.74 -2.65
CA SER A 159 -3.14 -8.63 -1.70
C SER A 159 -3.47 -7.26 -2.28
N ALA A 160 -2.84 -6.86 -3.38
CA ALA A 160 -3.09 -5.52 -3.92
C ALA A 160 -4.55 -5.32 -4.37
N PHE A 161 -5.20 -6.38 -4.86
CA PHE A 161 -6.62 -6.32 -5.24
C PHE A 161 -7.54 -6.41 -4.01
N ASN A 162 -7.16 -7.17 -2.97
CA ASN A 162 -7.95 -7.30 -1.76
C ASN A 162 -7.92 -6.00 -0.91
N ASP A 163 -6.83 -5.23 -0.94
CA ASP A 163 -6.74 -3.90 -0.33
C ASP A 163 -7.79 -2.95 -0.92
N ALA A 164 -7.93 -2.96 -2.24
CA ALA A 164 -8.94 -2.16 -2.92
C ALA A 164 -10.36 -2.56 -2.50
N VAL A 165 -10.68 -3.85 -2.50
CA VAL A 165 -12.01 -4.34 -2.07
C VAL A 165 -12.26 -4.06 -0.59
N GLY A 166 -11.27 -4.25 0.28
CA GLY A 166 -11.35 -3.93 1.70
C GLY A 166 -11.65 -2.46 1.96
N SER A 167 -11.00 -1.56 1.22
CA SER A 167 -11.28 -0.12 1.33
C SER A 167 -12.73 0.23 0.95
N VAL A 168 -13.30 -0.43 -0.07
CA VAL A 168 -14.73 -0.26 -0.43
C VAL A 168 -15.62 -0.67 0.72
N LEU A 169 -15.38 -1.86 1.28
CA LEU A 169 -16.16 -2.38 2.39
C LEU A 169 -16.04 -1.47 3.62
N PHE A 170 -14.83 -1.00 3.92
CA PHE A 170 -14.58 -0.06 5.00
C PHE A 170 -15.39 1.22 4.84
N PHE A 171 -15.28 1.92 3.70
CA PHE A 171 -16.02 3.16 3.48
C PHE A 171 -17.52 2.95 3.40
N THR A 172 -17.98 1.81 2.86
CA THR A 172 -19.39 1.43 2.84
C THR A 172 -19.92 1.31 4.27
N PHE A 173 -19.28 0.51 5.12
CA PHE A 173 -19.72 0.33 6.50
C PHE A 173 -19.56 1.61 7.33
N LEU A 174 -18.51 2.39 7.09
CA LEU A 174 -18.33 3.69 7.74
C LEU A 174 -19.45 4.66 7.38
N SER A 175 -19.85 4.71 6.11
CA SER A 175 -20.99 5.52 5.65
C SER A 175 -22.29 5.09 6.34
N VAL A 176 -22.54 3.78 6.47
CA VAL A 176 -23.70 3.25 7.19
C VAL A 176 -23.70 3.69 8.66
N ILE A 177 -22.55 3.62 9.32
CA ILE A 177 -22.41 4.00 10.73
C ILE A 177 -22.63 5.50 10.93
N THR A 178 -22.13 6.33 10.02
CA THR A 178 -22.14 7.80 10.16
C THR A 178 -23.40 8.46 9.65
N SER A 179 -24.03 7.92 8.60
CA SER A 179 -25.21 8.50 7.95
C SER A 179 -26.51 7.74 8.21
N GLY A 180 -26.43 6.52 8.76
CA GLY A 180 -27.59 5.66 9.02
C GLY A 180 -28.19 5.00 7.78
N HIS A 181 -27.68 5.29 6.58
CA HIS A 181 -28.21 4.76 5.33
C HIS A 181 -27.19 3.85 4.61
N LEU A 182 -27.65 2.68 4.17
CA LEU A 182 -26.93 1.82 3.24
C LEU A 182 -27.05 2.40 1.83
N SER A 183 -26.04 3.14 1.40
CA SER A 183 -25.95 3.60 0.01
C SER A 183 -24.86 2.84 -0.74
N LEU A 184 -25.12 1.56 -1.01
CA LEU A 184 -24.22 0.70 -1.80
C LEU A 184 -23.96 1.30 -3.18
N GLU A 185 -24.97 1.89 -3.81
CA GLU A 185 -24.83 2.57 -5.10
C GLU A 185 -23.87 3.76 -4.99
N HIS A 186 -24.04 4.62 -3.99
CA HIS A 186 -23.17 5.79 -3.83
C HIS A 186 -21.73 5.38 -3.48
N SER A 187 -21.53 4.44 -2.55
CA SER A 187 -20.20 3.94 -2.19
C SER A 187 -19.52 3.24 -3.37
N PHE A 188 -20.27 2.49 -4.17
CA PHE A 188 -19.75 1.82 -5.36
C PHE A 188 -19.40 2.81 -6.47
N VAL A 189 -20.25 3.81 -6.73
CA VAL A 189 -19.98 4.87 -7.72
C VAL A 189 -18.78 5.71 -7.30
N LEU A 190 -18.70 6.10 -6.01
CA LEU A 190 -17.57 6.84 -5.47
C LEU A 190 -16.28 6.03 -5.60
N PHE A 191 -16.31 4.74 -5.22
CA PHE A 191 -15.17 3.86 -5.40
C PHE A 191 -14.76 3.70 -6.86
N LEU A 192 -15.72 3.48 -7.77
CA LEU A 192 -15.44 3.33 -9.20
C LEU A 192 -14.81 4.61 -9.75
N LYS A 193 -15.32 5.78 -9.37
CA LYS A 193 -14.75 7.06 -9.74
C LYS A 193 -13.32 7.20 -9.20
N ASP A 194 -13.14 7.04 -7.88
CA ASP A 194 -11.85 7.21 -7.22
C ASP A 194 -10.79 6.26 -7.79
N THR A 195 -11.18 5.00 -7.99
CA THR A 195 -10.33 3.95 -8.58
C THR A 195 -10.02 4.23 -10.04
N SER A 196 -11.00 4.63 -10.85
CA SER A 196 -10.79 4.90 -12.28
C SER A 196 -9.85 6.09 -12.49
N PHE A 197 -10.03 7.17 -11.73
CA PHE A 197 -9.12 8.32 -11.74
C PHE A 197 -7.73 7.93 -11.24
N GLY A 198 -7.65 7.17 -10.14
CA GLY A 198 -6.39 6.65 -9.61
C GLY A 198 -5.63 5.79 -10.64
N ILE A 199 -6.30 4.86 -11.30
CA ILE A 199 -5.73 4.03 -12.37
C ILE A 199 -5.26 4.91 -13.54
N GLY A 200 -6.12 5.80 -14.04
CA GLY A 200 -5.78 6.66 -15.17
C GLY A 200 -4.54 7.52 -14.91
N ILE A 201 -4.49 8.16 -13.75
CA ILE A 201 -3.39 9.04 -13.34
C ILE A 201 -2.12 8.22 -13.06
N GLY A 202 -2.25 7.07 -12.39
CA GLY A 202 -1.15 6.16 -12.16
C GLY A 202 -0.53 5.64 -13.46
N LEU A 203 -1.35 5.31 -14.46
CA LEU A 203 -0.88 4.94 -15.80
C LEU A 203 -0.09 6.08 -16.45
N LEU A 204 -0.66 7.29 -16.50
CA LEU A 204 -0.02 8.45 -17.12
C LEU A 204 1.34 8.77 -16.48
N ILE A 205 1.38 8.86 -15.15
CA ILE A 205 2.59 9.22 -14.40
C ILE A 205 3.62 8.07 -14.43
N GLY A 206 3.17 6.82 -14.38
CA GLY A 206 4.04 5.65 -14.52
C GLY A 206 4.69 5.57 -15.91
N ILE A 207 3.93 5.86 -16.98
CA ILE A 207 4.46 5.94 -18.35
C ILE A 207 5.49 7.06 -18.42
N PHE A 208 5.13 8.25 -17.96
CA PHE A 208 6.01 9.41 -17.94
C PHE A 208 7.33 9.12 -17.23
N GLY A 209 7.27 8.56 -16.01
CA GLY A 209 8.45 8.17 -15.26
C GLY A 209 9.30 7.12 -15.98
N THR A 210 8.66 6.15 -16.63
CA THR A 210 9.36 5.10 -17.40
C THR A 210 10.07 5.65 -18.63
N VAL A 211 9.45 6.62 -19.34
CA VAL A 211 10.06 7.28 -20.51
C VAL A 211 11.32 8.04 -20.10
N LEU A 212 11.26 8.81 -19.02
CA LEU A 212 12.38 9.64 -18.54
C LEU A 212 13.61 8.84 -18.09
N ILE A 213 13.42 7.60 -17.64
CA ILE A 213 14.51 6.70 -17.22
C ILE A 213 14.82 5.62 -18.26
N SER A 214 14.17 5.67 -19.42
CA SER A 214 14.37 4.69 -20.49
C SER A 214 15.80 4.76 -21.05
N GLN A 215 16.20 3.77 -21.84
CA GLN A 215 17.48 3.80 -22.55
C GLN A 215 17.39 4.54 -23.89
N SER A 216 16.20 5.06 -24.24
CA SER A 216 15.99 5.86 -25.45
C SER A 216 16.63 7.25 -25.34
N ASP A 217 16.66 7.99 -26.45
CA ASP A 217 17.14 9.39 -26.48
C ASP A 217 16.35 10.32 -25.54
N TYR A 218 15.11 9.96 -25.17
CA TYR A 218 14.28 10.68 -24.21
C TYR A 218 14.64 10.37 -22.74
N GLY A 219 15.50 9.39 -22.50
CA GLY A 219 15.88 8.84 -21.21
C GLY A 219 17.00 9.61 -20.49
N PHE A 220 16.93 10.93 -20.45
CA PHE A 220 18.02 11.76 -19.90
C PHE A 220 18.20 11.60 -18.38
N LEU A 221 17.23 11.03 -17.66
CA LEU A 221 17.29 10.79 -16.20
C LEU A 221 17.61 9.34 -15.81
N LYS A 222 18.11 8.51 -16.73
CA LYS A 222 18.43 7.08 -16.45
C LYS A 222 19.31 6.84 -15.22
N ASN A 223 20.27 7.73 -14.95
CA ASN A 223 21.18 7.63 -13.81
C ASN A 223 20.52 8.01 -12.47
N PHE A 224 19.31 8.58 -12.50
CA PHE A 224 18.56 9.05 -11.34
C PHE A 224 17.37 8.13 -11.02
N SER A 225 17.38 6.87 -11.46
CA SER A 225 16.26 5.92 -11.29
C SER A 225 15.73 5.80 -9.84
N PRO A 226 16.56 5.78 -8.78
CA PRO A 226 16.05 5.78 -7.40
C PRO A 226 15.27 7.05 -7.06
N ILE A 227 15.80 8.23 -7.41
CA ILE A 227 15.15 9.52 -7.18
C ILE A 227 13.85 9.63 -7.99
N MET A 228 13.86 9.15 -9.23
CA MET A 228 12.68 9.08 -10.08
C MET A 228 11.58 8.22 -9.45
N SER A 229 11.94 7.10 -8.81
CA SER A 229 10.98 6.23 -8.12
C SER A 229 10.26 6.99 -6.99
N ILE A 230 11.01 7.81 -6.23
CA ILE A 230 10.45 8.68 -5.18
C ILE A 230 9.47 9.68 -5.77
N PHE A 231 9.91 10.36 -6.83
CA PHE A 231 9.11 11.36 -7.53
C PHE A 231 7.80 10.76 -8.06
N VAL A 232 7.87 9.62 -8.75
CA VAL A 232 6.70 8.97 -9.35
C VAL A 232 5.70 8.55 -8.27
N ALA A 233 6.17 7.94 -7.18
CA ALA A 233 5.31 7.50 -6.09
C ALA A 233 4.53 8.66 -5.43
N ILE A 234 5.22 9.75 -5.11
CA ILE A 234 4.60 10.92 -4.45
C ILE A 234 3.74 11.71 -5.43
N THR A 235 4.21 11.94 -6.66
CA THR A 235 3.48 12.74 -7.65
C THR A 235 2.20 12.04 -8.09
N SER A 236 2.23 10.71 -8.26
CA SER A 236 1.03 9.95 -8.57
C SER A 236 -0.03 10.05 -7.48
N TYR A 237 0.37 9.97 -6.22
CA TYR A 237 -0.53 10.17 -5.08
C TYR A 237 -1.17 11.58 -5.12
N LEU A 238 -0.35 12.63 -5.16
CA LEU A 238 -0.81 14.02 -5.07
C LEU A 238 -1.71 14.42 -6.24
N VAL A 239 -1.32 14.06 -7.46
CA VAL A 239 -2.10 14.40 -8.66
C VAL A 239 -3.44 13.68 -8.64
N ALA A 240 -3.48 12.40 -8.22
CA ALA A 240 -4.74 11.69 -8.12
C ALA A 240 -5.66 12.25 -7.04
N GLU A 241 -5.15 12.51 -5.85
CA GLU A 241 -5.97 13.08 -4.77
C GLU A 241 -6.51 14.47 -5.14
N SER A 242 -5.71 15.32 -5.79
CA SER A 242 -6.15 16.65 -6.23
C SER A 242 -7.24 16.63 -7.31
N LEU A 243 -7.32 15.54 -8.09
CA LEU A 243 -8.34 15.32 -9.11
C LEU A 243 -9.53 14.49 -8.59
N GLY A 244 -9.58 14.21 -7.29
CA GLY A 244 -10.64 13.40 -6.68
C GLY A 244 -10.57 11.92 -7.03
N GLY A 245 -9.35 11.42 -7.26
CA GLY A 245 -9.02 10.01 -7.43
C GLY A 245 -8.28 9.44 -6.21
N SER A 246 -8.16 8.11 -6.15
CA SER A 246 -7.38 7.44 -5.11
C SER A 246 -5.88 7.62 -5.36
N GLY A 247 -5.23 8.44 -4.53
CA GLY A 247 -3.79 8.65 -4.54
C GLY A 247 -3.00 7.34 -4.38
N PHE A 248 -3.42 6.50 -3.45
CA PHE A 248 -2.80 5.20 -3.19
C PHE A 248 -2.89 4.24 -4.40
N MET A 249 -4.05 4.20 -5.07
CA MET A 249 -4.21 3.43 -6.30
C MET A 249 -3.30 3.95 -7.42
N ALA A 250 -3.18 5.27 -7.56
CA ALA A 250 -2.28 5.87 -8.55
C ALA A 250 -0.81 5.53 -8.28
N SER A 251 -0.35 5.55 -7.02
CA SER A 251 1.00 5.10 -6.65
C SER A 251 1.23 3.63 -6.97
N PHE A 252 0.27 2.75 -6.64
CA PHE A 252 0.36 1.33 -6.97
C PHE A 252 0.44 1.08 -8.49
N VAL A 253 -0.46 1.68 -9.26
CA VAL A 253 -0.53 1.50 -10.71
C VAL A 253 0.71 2.09 -11.40
N SER A 254 1.19 3.26 -10.98
CA SER A 254 2.43 3.82 -11.52
C SER A 254 3.64 2.92 -11.23
N GLY A 255 3.69 2.31 -10.04
CA GLY A 255 4.65 1.25 -9.71
C GLY A 255 4.54 0.05 -10.64
N MET A 256 3.33 -0.43 -10.89
CA MET A 256 3.08 -1.53 -11.82
C MET A 256 3.57 -1.22 -13.23
N VAL A 257 3.34 0.00 -13.73
CA VAL A 257 3.86 0.43 -15.03
C VAL A 257 5.38 0.49 -15.02
N CYS A 258 6.02 1.08 -14.00
CA CYS A 258 7.48 1.16 -13.94
C CYS A 258 8.17 -0.21 -13.76
N GLY A 259 7.52 -1.16 -13.09
CA GLY A 259 8.06 -2.51 -12.86
C GLY A 259 7.90 -3.45 -14.05
N ASN A 260 6.90 -3.20 -14.90
CA ASN A 260 6.65 -3.98 -16.10
C ASN A 260 7.17 -3.23 -17.32
N LYS A 261 7.92 -3.91 -18.20
CA LYS A 261 8.21 -3.36 -19.54
C LYS A 261 6.95 -3.40 -20.40
N VAL A 262 5.96 -2.56 -20.06
CA VAL A 262 4.65 -2.47 -20.74
C VAL A 262 4.82 -1.93 -22.15
N TYR A 263 5.90 -1.19 -22.42
CA TYR A 263 6.23 -0.65 -23.73
C TYR A 263 7.61 -1.11 -24.19
N PRO A 264 7.74 -2.26 -24.87
CA PRO A 264 8.99 -2.68 -25.50
C PRO A 264 9.50 -1.63 -26.50
N GLU A 265 8.58 -0.88 -27.13
CA GLU A 265 8.82 0.08 -28.20
C GLU A 265 9.42 1.41 -27.70
N LEU A 266 9.27 1.72 -26.41
CA LEU A 266 9.95 2.84 -25.74
C LEU A 266 11.39 2.48 -25.29
N PHE A 267 11.80 1.22 -25.48
CA PHE A 267 13.18 0.77 -25.33
C PHE A 267 13.77 0.46 -26.70
N ILE A 268 13.98 1.50 -27.50
CA ILE A 268 14.82 1.34 -28.69
C ILE A 268 16.26 1.23 -28.22
N ALA A 269 16.80 0.02 -28.29
CA ALA A 269 18.21 -0.23 -28.60
C ALA A 269 18.31 -1.60 -29.27
N THR A 270 17.81 -1.69 -30.51
CA THR A 270 18.48 -2.54 -31.51
C THR A 270 19.59 -1.73 -32.12
N THR A 271 20.79 -1.87 -31.59
CA THR A 271 22.03 -1.59 -32.31
C THR A 271 23.09 -2.58 -31.84
N LYS A 272 23.21 -3.65 -32.66
CA LYS A 272 24.26 -4.68 -32.78
C LYS A 272 24.81 -5.32 -31.51
#